data_AF-A0AAE6SPJ2-F1
#
_entry.id   AF-A0AAE6SPJ2-F1
#
_cell.length_a   1.000
_cell.length_b   1.000
_cell.length_c   1.000
_cell.angle_alpha   90.00
_cell.angle_beta   90.00
_cell.angle_gamma   90.00
#
_symmetry.space_group_name_H-M   'P 1'
#
loop_
_entity.id
_entity.type
_entity.pdbx_description
1 polymer ?
#
loop_
_entity_poly.entity_id
_entity_poly.type
_entity_poly.pdbx_seq_one_letter_code
_entity_poly.pdbx_strand_id
1 'polypeptide(L)'
;MPSKAEIRACPDLIADLAVEPTASMSDFLARLPADSDDVDIDIITVLLEQQDYINQCRQKVIDDIVARNGGDACGLELSRGGDRADLACVFPEPRYNGGYRLSFYDSHGPQSHMCYTTPEEALRDAIYMGYRTLIPGELDRLTETSTWQRGLAMVTDLMRQLMSSSTSKAH
;
A
#
# COMPACT_ATOMS: atom_id res chain seq x y z
N MET A 1 -19.09 -14.74 -24.61
CA MET A 1 -19.24 -13.42 -23.99
C MET A 1 -20.03 -13.66 -22.72
N PRO A 2 -19.56 -13.28 -21.53
CA PRO A 2 -20.23 -13.67 -20.31
C PRO A 2 -21.48 -12.83 -20.04
N SER A 3 -22.50 -13.44 -19.45
CA SER A 3 -23.68 -12.73 -18.93
C SER A 3 -23.43 -12.21 -17.50
N LYS A 4 -24.28 -11.31 -16.96
CA LYS A 4 -24.10 -10.87 -15.54
C LYS A 4 -24.24 -12.03 -14.56
N ALA A 5 -25.06 -13.03 -14.87
CA ALA A 5 -25.20 -14.23 -14.05
C ALA A 5 -23.89 -15.02 -13.99
N GLU A 6 -23.20 -15.19 -15.13
CA GLU A 6 -21.91 -15.86 -15.19
C GLU A 6 -20.79 -15.05 -14.54
N ILE A 7 -20.77 -13.73 -14.75
CA ILE A 7 -19.82 -12.81 -14.12
C ILE A 7 -19.94 -12.87 -12.59
N ARG A 8 -21.17 -12.86 -12.06
CA ARG A 8 -21.44 -12.94 -10.62
C ARG A 8 -20.87 -14.21 -9.98
N ALA A 9 -20.82 -15.30 -10.74
CA ALA A 9 -20.32 -16.59 -10.29
C ALA A 9 -18.83 -16.82 -10.58
N CYS A 10 -18.15 -15.87 -11.24
CA CYS A 10 -16.74 -15.98 -11.63
C CYS A 10 -15.82 -15.93 -10.38
N PRO A 11 -15.10 -17.02 -10.05
CA PRO A 11 -14.28 -17.07 -8.84
C PRO A 11 -13.15 -16.04 -8.82
N ASP A 12 -12.51 -15.81 -9.97
CA ASP A 12 -11.37 -14.89 -10.08
C ASP A 12 -11.82 -13.44 -9.84
N LEU A 13 -12.95 -13.04 -10.42
CA LEU A 13 -13.53 -11.71 -10.19
C LEU A 13 -13.97 -11.54 -8.72
N ILE A 14 -14.58 -12.57 -8.13
CA ILE A 14 -14.95 -12.54 -6.70
C ILE A 14 -13.70 -12.32 -5.85
N ALA A 15 -12.62 -13.03 -6.14
CA ALA A 15 -11.35 -12.90 -5.42
C ALA A 15 -10.76 -11.49 -5.58
N ASP A 16 -10.74 -10.95 -6.81
CA ASP A 16 -10.22 -9.59 -7.08
C ASP A 16 -11.00 -8.52 -6.32
N LEU A 17 -12.34 -8.61 -6.29
CA LEU A 17 -13.18 -7.66 -5.56
C LEU A 17 -13.03 -7.84 -4.03
N ALA A 18 -12.85 -9.06 -3.54
CA ALA A 18 -12.72 -9.33 -2.11
C ALA A 18 -11.45 -8.70 -1.48
N VAL A 19 -10.42 -8.41 -2.27
CA VAL A 19 -9.21 -7.70 -1.81
C VAL A 19 -9.47 -6.22 -1.57
N GLU A 20 -10.51 -5.65 -2.19
CA GLU A 20 -10.85 -4.24 -2.12
C GLU A 20 -11.94 -3.99 -1.06
N PRO A 21 -11.63 -3.37 0.10
CA PRO A 21 -12.57 -3.31 1.24
C PRO A 21 -13.90 -2.60 0.95
N THR A 22 -13.93 -1.74 -0.06
CA THR A 22 -15.09 -0.93 -0.46
C THR A 22 -15.78 -1.46 -1.71
N ALA A 23 -15.32 -2.58 -2.26
CA ALA A 23 -15.90 -3.17 -3.47
C ALA A 23 -17.14 -4.01 -3.15
N SER A 24 -18.07 -4.04 -4.10
CA SER A 24 -19.26 -4.87 -4.08
C SER A 24 -19.53 -5.41 -5.48
N MET A 25 -19.89 -6.70 -5.55
CA MET A 25 -20.34 -7.32 -6.80
C MET A 25 -21.59 -6.63 -7.36
N SER A 26 -22.51 -6.16 -6.51
CA SER A 26 -23.72 -5.46 -6.97
C SER A 26 -23.36 -4.17 -7.71
N ASP A 27 -22.46 -3.40 -7.13
CA ASP A 27 -22.06 -2.09 -7.64
C ASP A 27 -21.23 -2.24 -8.91
N PHE A 28 -20.38 -3.27 -8.97
CA PHE A 28 -19.67 -3.63 -10.20
C PHE A 28 -20.65 -4.00 -11.33
N LEU A 29 -21.58 -4.92 -11.09
CA LEU A 29 -22.55 -5.37 -12.10
C LEU A 29 -23.47 -4.22 -12.58
N ALA A 30 -23.75 -3.23 -11.72
CA ALA A 30 -24.54 -2.07 -12.07
C ALA A 30 -23.86 -1.14 -13.10
N ARG A 31 -22.54 -1.26 -13.28
CA ARG A 31 -21.77 -0.49 -14.28
C ARG A 31 -21.83 -1.09 -15.67
N LEU A 32 -22.10 -2.40 -15.76
CA LEU A 32 -22.06 -3.10 -17.04
C LEU A 32 -23.28 -2.74 -17.90
N PRO A 33 -23.10 -2.55 -19.23
CA PRO A 33 -24.13 -2.07 -20.15
C PRO A 33 -25.11 -3.17 -20.57
N ALA A 34 -25.78 -3.79 -19.60
CA ALA A 34 -26.81 -4.80 -19.84
C ALA A 34 -27.97 -4.63 -18.85
N ASP A 35 -29.19 -4.53 -19.39
CA ASP A 35 -30.41 -4.30 -18.60
C ASP A 35 -30.98 -5.60 -17.99
N SER A 36 -30.48 -6.76 -18.41
CA SER A 36 -30.88 -8.08 -17.93
C SER A 36 -29.66 -8.95 -17.63
N ASP A 37 -29.83 -9.92 -16.74
CA ASP A 37 -28.76 -10.80 -16.28
C ASP A 37 -28.30 -11.84 -17.31
N ASP A 38 -29.13 -12.10 -18.33
CA ASP A 38 -28.91 -13.13 -19.36
C ASP A 38 -28.33 -12.58 -20.67
N VAL A 39 -28.06 -11.28 -20.74
CA VAL A 39 -27.49 -10.65 -21.94
C VAL A 39 -25.98 -10.81 -21.94
N ASP A 40 -25.44 -11.33 -23.04
CA ASP A 40 -24.01 -11.44 -23.29
C ASP A 40 -23.33 -10.06 -23.29
N ILE A 41 -22.23 -9.94 -22.55
CA ILE A 41 -21.45 -8.72 -22.42
C ILE A 41 -20.08 -8.95 -23.04
N ASP A 42 -19.58 -7.95 -23.76
CA ASP A 42 -18.24 -8.01 -24.33
C ASP A 42 -17.19 -8.14 -23.22
N ILE A 43 -16.30 -9.13 -23.37
CA ILE A 43 -15.31 -9.44 -22.33
C ILE A 43 -14.32 -8.29 -22.13
N ILE A 44 -13.98 -7.54 -23.18
CA ILE A 44 -13.09 -6.38 -23.07
C ILE A 44 -13.79 -5.30 -22.23
N THR A 45 -15.09 -5.08 -22.45
CA THR A 45 -15.90 -4.18 -21.63
C THR A 45 -15.92 -4.60 -20.16
N VAL A 46 -16.10 -5.89 -19.87
CA VAL A 46 -16.06 -6.40 -18.48
C VAL A 46 -14.72 -6.12 -17.81
N LEU A 47 -13.61 -6.39 -18.50
CA LEU A 47 -12.26 -6.18 -17.96
C LEU A 47 -11.92 -4.71 -17.74
N LEU A 48 -12.32 -3.83 -18.66
CA LEU A 48 -12.14 -2.38 -18.51
C LEU A 48 -12.96 -1.84 -17.33
N GLU A 49 -14.23 -2.23 -17.23
CA GLU A 49 -15.09 -1.82 -16.12
C GLU A 49 -14.59 -2.37 -14.79
N GLN A 50 -14.02 -3.58 -14.76
CA GLN A 50 -13.45 -4.17 -13.56
C GLN A 50 -12.25 -3.33 -13.09
N GLN A 51 -11.33 -3.01 -14.00
CA GLN A 51 -10.16 -2.20 -13.69
C GLN A 51 -10.55 -0.81 -13.19
N ASP A 52 -11.48 -0.14 -13.87
CA ASP A 52 -11.97 1.18 -13.48
C ASP A 52 -12.70 1.15 -12.13
N TYR A 53 -13.52 0.13 -11.88
CA TYR A 53 -14.21 -0.02 -10.61
C TYR A 53 -13.23 -0.23 -9.45
N ILE A 54 -12.23 -1.10 -9.61
CA ILE A 54 -11.18 -1.32 -8.61
C ILE A 54 -10.41 -0.02 -8.35
N ASN A 55 -10.05 0.73 -9.40
CA ASN A 55 -9.36 2.01 -9.26
C ASN A 55 -10.20 3.03 -8.47
N GLN A 56 -11.52 3.07 -8.72
CA GLN A 56 -12.43 3.93 -7.96
C GLN A 56 -12.54 3.52 -6.48
N CYS A 57 -12.59 2.22 -6.19
CA CYS A 57 -12.58 1.71 -4.82
C CYS A 57 -11.30 2.12 -4.07
N ARG A 58 -10.14 2.01 -4.73
CA ARG A 58 -8.85 2.44 -4.17
C ARG A 58 -8.78 3.95 -3.97
N GLN A 59 -9.29 4.73 -4.92
CA GLN A 59 -9.32 6.20 -4.77
C GLN A 59 -10.15 6.63 -3.55
N LYS A 60 -11.28 5.99 -3.29
CA LYS A 60 -12.07 6.25 -2.07
C LYS A 60 -11.28 5.98 -0.78
N VAL A 61 -10.45 4.95 -0.77
CA VAL A 61 -9.57 4.62 0.37
C VAL A 61 -8.47 5.68 0.54
N ILE A 62 -7.87 6.13 -0.57
CA ILE A 62 -6.89 7.22 -0.56
C ILE A 62 -7.51 8.49 0.03
N ASP A 63 -8.69 8.87 -0.46
CA ASP A 63 -9.39 10.09 -0.03
C ASP A 63 -9.73 10.02 1.47
N ASP A 64 -10.22 8.88 1.98
CA ASP A 64 -10.48 8.67 3.41
C ASP A 64 -9.21 8.82 4.27
N ILE A 65 -8.12 8.16 3.87
CA ILE A 65 -6.86 8.18 4.61
C ILE A 65 -6.29 9.60 4.66
N VAL A 66 -6.26 10.30 3.52
CA VAL A 66 -5.76 11.68 3.45
C VAL A 66 -6.62 12.61 4.30
N ALA A 67 -7.95 12.49 4.23
CA ALA A 67 -8.86 13.29 5.06
C ALA A 67 -8.62 13.05 6.55
N ARG A 68 -8.44 11.80 6.97
CA ARG A 68 -8.14 11.42 8.36
C ARG A 68 -6.76 11.86 8.84
N ASN A 69 -5.82 12.09 7.92
CA ASN A 69 -4.51 12.64 8.20
C ASN A 69 -4.45 14.18 8.07
N GLY A 70 -5.60 14.86 8.12
CA GLY A 70 -5.64 16.33 8.06
C GLY A 70 -5.44 16.93 6.67
N GLY A 71 -5.61 16.12 5.61
CA GLY A 71 -5.52 16.56 4.22
C GLY A 71 -4.14 16.41 3.58
N ASP A 72 -3.19 15.73 4.22
CA ASP A 72 -1.84 15.50 3.71
C ASP A 72 -1.56 13.99 3.57
N ALA A 73 -0.90 13.58 2.49
CA ALA A 73 -0.43 12.20 2.29
C ALA A 73 0.95 11.94 2.93
N CYS A 74 1.63 12.98 3.40
CA CYS A 74 2.88 12.90 4.14
C CYS A 74 2.64 12.62 5.64
N GLY A 75 3.57 11.89 6.27
CA GLY A 75 3.47 11.53 7.69
C GLY A 75 2.52 10.37 7.99
N LEU A 76 2.02 9.68 6.97
CA LEU A 76 1.14 8.53 7.13
C LEU A 76 1.89 7.34 7.72
N GLU A 77 1.20 6.59 8.58
CA GLU A 77 1.60 5.29 9.11
C GLU A 77 0.48 4.29 8.83
N LEU A 78 0.76 3.29 8.00
CA LEU A 78 -0.23 2.37 7.44
C LEU A 78 0.15 0.92 7.72
N SER A 79 -0.83 0.08 8.06
CA SER A 79 -0.64 -1.37 8.18
C SER A 79 -1.44 -2.14 7.14
N ARG A 80 -0.97 -3.35 6.85
CA ARG A 80 -1.74 -4.35 6.12
C ARG A 80 -2.72 -5.03 7.07
N GLY A 81 -4.01 -4.86 6.84
CA GLY A 81 -5.07 -5.54 7.62
C GLY A 81 -5.05 -5.27 9.14
N GLY A 82 -4.45 -4.16 9.58
CA GLY A 82 -4.31 -3.83 11.00
C GLY A 82 -3.20 -4.58 11.74
N ASP A 83 -2.36 -5.36 11.04
CA ASP A 83 -1.17 -5.95 11.65
C ASP A 83 -0.15 -4.86 11.97
N ARG A 84 0.02 -4.62 13.27
CA ARG A 84 0.94 -3.60 13.80
C ARG A 84 2.42 -3.95 13.59
N ALA A 85 2.73 -5.20 13.25
CA ALA A 85 4.08 -5.63 12.94
C ALA A 85 4.45 -5.48 11.45
N ASP A 86 3.55 -5.01 10.59
CA ASP A 86 3.77 -4.77 9.15
C ASP A 86 3.39 -3.33 8.80
N LEU A 87 4.38 -2.44 8.80
CA LEU A 87 4.18 -0.99 8.77
C LEU A 87 4.79 -0.36 7.52
N ALA A 88 4.03 0.50 6.85
CA ALA A 88 4.50 1.38 5.80
C ALA A 88 4.31 2.85 6.20
N CYS A 89 5.34 3.67 6.03
CA CYS A 89 5.30 5.09 6.35
C CYS A 89 5.65 5.98 5.15
N VAL A 90 4.95 7.10 4.99
CA VAL A 90 5.25 8.10 3.95
C VAL A 90 6.00 9.27 4.58
N PHE A 91 7.25 9.51 4.17
CA PHE A 91 8.09 10.58 4.70
C PHE A 91 8.74 11.41 3.58
N PRO A 92 9.20 12.63 3.86
CA PRO A 92 10.10 13.34 2.96
C PRO A 92 11.41 12.55 2.78
N GLU A 93 11.93 12.49 1.55
CA GLU A 93 13.21 11.84 1.25
C GLU A 93 14.38 12.81 1.53
N PRO A 94 15.32 12.47 2.45
CA PRO A 94 16.40 13.38 2.83
C PRO A 94 17.44 13.69 1.75
N ARG A 95 17.66 12.81 0.76
CA ARG A 95 18.82 12.90 -0.15
C ARG A 95 18.50 13.23 -1.60
N TYR A 96 17.22 13.29 -1.99
CA TYR A 96 16.80 13.65 -3.33
C TYR A 96 16.27 15.10 -3.33
N ASN A 97 16.47 15.85 -4.42
CA ASN A 97 16.14 17.28 -4.58
C ASN A 97 14.62 17.61 -4.39
N GLY A 98 14.08 17.40 -3.20
CA GLY A 98 12.65 17.26 -2.99
C GLY A 98 12.17 15.88 -3.46
N GLY A 99 11.35 15.23 -2.65
CA GLY A 99 10.80 13.91 -2.94
C GLY A 99 10.26 13.26 -1.68
N TYR A 100 9.64 12.11 -1.85
CA TYR A 100 9.03 11.36 -0.77
C TYR A 100 9.51 9.92 -0.82
N ARG A 101 9.52 9.27 0.35
CA ARG A 101 9.81 7.86 0.47
C ARG A 101 8.65 7.13 1.13
N LEU A 102 8.33 5.97 0.59
CA LEU A 102 7.54 4.94 1.26
C LEU A 102 8.51 4.00 1.95
N SER A 103 8.58 4.02 3.27
CA SER A 103 9.49 3.20 4.07
C SER A 103 8.74 2.07 4.75
N PHE A 104 9.29 0.85 4.69
CA PHE A 104 8.68 -0.34 5.26
C PHE A 104 9.43 -0.80 6.50
N TYR A 105 8.68 -1.20 7.52
CA TYR A 105 9.19 -1.62 8.82
C TYR A 105 8.45 -2.86 9.31
N ASP A 106 9.13 -3.67 10.10
CA ASP A 106 8.51 -4.74 10.86
C ASP A 106 8.98 -4.73 12.32
N SER A 107 8.58 -5.76 13.08
CA SER A 107 9.01 -5.94 14.48
C SER A 107 10.53 -6.08 14.68
N HIS A 108 11.31 -6.28 13.62
CA HIS A 108 12.77 -6.40 13.64
C HIS A 108 13.48 -5.12 13.18
N GLY A 109 12.74 -4.17 12.61
CA GLY A 109 13.24 -2.83 12.25
C GLY A 109 12.94 -2.45 10.80
N PRO A 110 13.71 -1.50 10.23
CA PRO A 110 13.56 -1.08 8.84
C PRO A 110 13.88 -2.21 7.86
N GLN A 111 13.02 -2.39 6.86
CA GLN A 111 13.15 -3.45 5.85
C GLN A 111 13.67 -2.89 4.52
N SER A 112 12.98 -1.90 3.98
CA SER A 112 13.28 -1.28 2.69
C SER A 112 12.58 0.07 2.55
N HIS A 113 12.84 0.77 1.45
CA HIS A 113 12.05 1.93 1.06
C HIS A 113 12.01 2.06 -0.47
N MET A 114 11.04 2.83 -0.95
CA MET A 114 10.89 3.24 -2.33
C MET A 114 10.80 4.77 -2.38
N CYS A 115 11.30 5.40 -3.45
CA CYS A 115 11.30 6.86 -3.60
C CYS A 115 10.31 7.30 -4.69
N TYR A 116 9.66 8.43 -4.46
CA TYR A 116 8.59 8.99 -5.28
C TYR A 116 8.74 10.50 -5.42
N THR A 117 8.06 11.06 -6.42
CA THR A 117 8.08 12.51 -6.66
C THR A 117 7.09 13.21 -5.74
N THR A 118 5.93 12.60 -5.47
CA THR A 118 4.88 13.17 -4.61
C THR A 118 4.45 12.18 -3.51
N PRO A 119 3.87 12.66 -2.39
CA PRO A 119 3.40 11.75 -1.34
C PRO A 119 2.16 10.97 -1.76
N GLU A 120 1.35 11.50 -2.69
CA GLU A 120 0.18 10.80 -3.24
C GLU A 120 0.58 9.60 -4.11
N GLU A 121 1.70 9.70 -4.84
CA GLU A 121 2.28 8.56 -5.56
C GLU A 121 2.70 7.45 -4.58
N ALA A 122 3.41 7.82 -3.52
CA ALA A 122 3.82 6.89 -2.47
C ALA A 122 2.61 6.23 -1.78
N LEU A 123 1.59 7.02 -1.44
CA LEU A 123 0.35 6.52 -0.86
C LEU A 123 -0.36 5.56 -1.82
N ARG A 124 -0.49 5.91 -3.10
CA ARG A 124 -1.12 5.05 -4.10
C ARG A 124 -0.47 3.67 -4.09
N ASP A 125 0.85 3.60 -4.22
CA ASP A 125 1.58 2.33 -4.20
C ASP A 125 1.40 1.56 -2.89
N ALA A 126 1.37 2.25 -1.74
CA ALA A 126 1.07 1.62 -0.45
C ALA A 126 -0.31 0.92 -0.44
N ILE A 127 -1.34 1.57 -0.99
CA ILE A 127 -2.70 0.98 -1.14
C ILE A 127 -2.67 -0.25 -2.06
N TYR A 128 -1.94 -0.16 -3.18
CA TYR A 128 -1.74 -1.30 -4.11
C TYR A 128 -1.08 -2.50 -3.41
N MET A 129 -0.14 -2.24 -2.49
CA MET A 129 0.54 -3.25 -1.70
C MET A 129 -0.28 -3.77 -0.49
N GLY A 130 -1.47 -3.22 -0.26
CA GLY A 130 -2.40 -3.63 0.78
C GLY A 130 -2.30 -2.87 2.11
N TYR A 131 -1.46 -1.84 2.21
CA TYR A 131 -1.35 -0.99 3.41
C TYR A 131 -2.49 0.02 3.45
N ARG A 132 -3.62 -0.35 4.06
CA ARG A 132 -4.90 0.39 3.95
C ARG A 132 -5.44 0.89 5.28
N THR A 133 -4.76 0.57 6.38
CA THR A 133 -5.25 0.90 7.73
C THR A 133 -4.32 1.92 8.39
N LEU A 134 -4.83 3.13 8.61
CA LEU A 134 -4.12 4.19 9.33
C LEU A 134 -3.89 3.79 10.81
N ILE A 135 -2.63 3.82 11.24
CA ILE A 135 -2.16 3.43 12.58
C ILE A 135 -1.11 4.43 13.11
N PRO A 136 -1.49 5.68 13.44
CA PRO A 136 -0.54 6.72 13.82
C PRO A 136 0.22 6.39 15.11
N GLY A 137 1.51 6.73 15.16
CA GLY A 137 2.39 6.53 16.32
C GLY A 137 2.86 5.08 16.53
N GLU A 138 2.59 4.19 15.58
CA GLU A 138 3.00 2.80 15.64
C GLU A 138 4.51 2.66 15.40
N LEU A 139 5.10 3.50 14.53
CA LEU A 139 6.55 3.56 14.35
C LEU A 139 7.26 3.86 15.67
N ASP A 140 6.81 4.89 16.39
CA ASP A 140 7.36 5.26 17.70
C ASP A 140 7.27 4.08 18.67
N ARG A 141 6.10 3.47 18.79
CA ARG A 141 5.88 2.29 19.65
C ARG A 141 6.82 1.14 19.32
N LEU A 142 7.03 0.86 18.03
CA LEU A 142 7.88 -0.25 17.63
C LEU A 142 9.37 0.03 17.92
N THR A 143 9.83 1.28 17.79
CA THR A 143 11.22 1.67 18.13
C THR A 143 11.55 1.53 19.62
N GLU A 144 10.54 1.55 20.49
CA GLU A 144 10.69 1.31 21.93
C GLU A 144 10.85 -0.19 22.27
N THR A 145 10.60 -1.10 21.33
CA THR A 145 10.70 -2.54 21.60
C THR A 145 12.14 -3.01 21.73
N SER A 146 12.38 -3.95 22.64
CA SER A 146 13.72 -4.52 22.84
C SER A 146 14.29 -5.21 21.58
N THR A 147 13.42 -5.77 20.73
CA THR A 147 13.82 -6.42 19.48
C THR A 147 14.35 -5.41 18.49
N TRP A 148 13.64 -4.30 18.30
CA TRP A 148 14.07 -3.23 17.40
C TRP A 148 15.36 -2.58 17.89
N GLN A 149 15.46 -2.25 19.19
CA GLN A 149 16.67 -1.68 19.77
C GLN A 149 17.90 -2.58 19.56
N ARG A 150 17.74 -3.91 19.70
CA ARG A 150 18.80 -4.88 19.41
C ARG A 150 19.18 -4.89 17.93
N GLY A 151 18.19 -4.93 17.03
CA GLY A 151 18.42 -4.90 15.59
C GLY A 151 19.18 -3.64 15.15
N LEU A 152 18.77 -2.48 15.65
CA LEU A 152 19.43 -1.21 15.35
C LEU A 152 20.87 -1.16 15.87
N ALA A 153 21.13 -1.67 17.07
CA ALA A 153 22.48 -1.77 17.61
C ALA A 153 23.39 -2.63 16.72
N MET A 154 22.89 -3.80 16.27
CA MET A 154 23.63 -4.71 15.39
C MET A 154 23.97 -4.04 14.04
N VAL A 155 23.01 -3.37 13.41
CA VAL A 155 23.24 -2.66 12.13
C VAL A 155 24.23 -1.52 12.31
N THR A 156 24.11 -0.75 13.40
CA THR A 156 25.03 0.36 13.71
C THR A 156 26.46 -0.14 13.90
N ASP A 157 26.64 -1.24 14.62
CA ASP A 157 27.95 -1.85 14.84
C ASP A 157 28.55 -2.38 13.53
N LEU A 158 27.75 -3.04 12.69
CA LEU A 158 28.17 -3.49 11.37
C LEU A 158 28.60 -2.33 10.48
N MET A 159 27.80 -1.25 10.42
CA MET A 159 28.14 -0.05 9.65
C MET A 159 29.44 0.58 10.15
N ARG A 160 29.65 0.66 11.47
CA ARG A 160 30.89 1.18 12.05
C ARG A 160 32.09 0.32 11.63
N GLN A 161 31.96 -1.01 11.66
CA GLN A 161 33.01 -1.93 11.21
C GLN A 161 33.31 -1.75 9.72
N LEU A 162 32.29 -1.71 8.85
CA LEU A 162 32.45 -1.50 7.42
C LEU A 162 33.15 -0.17 7.10
N MET A 163 32.76 0.92 7.75
CA MET A 163 33.41 2.22 7.58
C MET A 163 34.86 2.21 8.08
N SER A 164 35.14 1.57 9.22
CA SER A 164 36.51 1.46 9.76
C SER A 164 37.45 0.57 8.92
N SER A 165 36.91 -0.45 8.24
CA SER A 165 37.68 -1.33 7.36
C SER A 165 37.93 -0.71 5.97
N SER A 166 37.06 0.20 5.54
CA SER A 166 37.18 0.91 4.26
C SER A 166 38.25 2.01 4.29
N THR A 167 38.51 2.60 5.45
CA THR A 167 39.60 3.58 5.63
C THR A 167 40.99 2.95 5.73
N SER A 168 41.09 1.66 6.06
CA SER A 168 42.37 0.96 6.23
C SER A 168 43.04 0.49 4.92
N LYS A 169 42.38 0.60 3.76
CA LYS A 169 42.91 0.17 2.45
C LYS A 169 43.48 1.31 1.59
N ALA A 170 43.64 2.51 2.15
CA ALA A 170 44.13 3.70 1.43
C ALA A 170 45.61 4.06 1.72
N HIS A 171 46.43 3.07 2.11
CA HIS A 171 47.87 3.23 2.32
C HIS A 171 48.68 2.23 1.50
#